data_AF-A0A661KEM8-F1
#
_entry.id   AF-A0A661KEM8-F1
#
_cell.length_a   1.000
_cell.length_b   1.000
_cell.length_c   1.000
_cell.angle_alpha   90.00
_cell.angle_beta   90.00
_cell.angle_gamma   90.00
#
_symmetry.space_group_name_H-M   'P 1'
#
loop_
_entity.id
_entity.type
_entity.pdbx_description
1 polymer ?
#
loop_
_entity_poly.entity_id
_entity_poly.type
_entity_poly.pdbx_seq_one_letter_code
_entity_poly.pdbx_strand_id
1 'polypeptide(L)'
;MKRSKKFLSRVISILCDNTRKSGDPLGFRAKYWYHWASGNNIPGKSECILFTGRMYQMLPYLLRITDLMGSSKGLLSMWGVNKFLDVGKSYFGEILLRGSARKEKKIRERADKILKGIVKALSITGQTPGYLFEEDPYSGALLFDLGLEEDLKSHLEKIAELLERKGVKRIITVDPHSTFILREIMP
;
A
#
# COMPACT_ATOMS: atom_id res chain seq x y z
N MET A 1 3.50 27.72 -2.51
CA MET A 1 2.86 26.91 -1.43
C MET A 1 1.38 26.57 -1.65
N LYS A 2 0.46 27.51 -1.92
CA LYS A 2 -0.99 27.22 -2.05
C LYS A 2 -1.37 26.14 -3.11
N ARG A 3 -0.70 26.12 -4.27
CA ARG A 3 -0.96 25.13 -5.34
C ARG A 3 -0.51 23.71 -4.98
N SER A 4 0.61 23.55 -4.28
CA SER A 4 1.10 22.25 -3.81
C SER A 4 0.15 21.62 -2.78
N LYS A 5 -0.41 22.42 -1.86
CA LYS A 5 -1.45 21.97 -0.92
C LYS A 5 -2.72 21.49 -1.63
N LYS A 6 -3.20 22.22 -2.66
CA LYS A 6 -4.38 21.82 -3.44
C LYS A 6 -4.16 20.51 -4.21
N PHE A 7 -2.95 20.30 -4.75
CA PHE A 7 -2.59 19.05 -5.41
C PHE A 7 -2.53 17.87 -4.44
N LEU A 8 -1.89 18.04 -3.27
CA LEU A 8 -1.84 17.01 -2.23
C LEU A 8 -3.24 16.59 -1.78
N SER A 9 -4.11 17.56 -1.52
CA SER A 9 -5.51 17.30 -1.15
C SER A 9 -6.25 16.50 -2.23
N ARG A 10 -6.04 16.80 -3.52
CA ARG A 10 -6.66 16.05 -4.62
C ARG A 10 -6.12 14.63 -4.73
N VAL A 11 -4.81 14.43 -4.56
CA VAL A 11 -4.19 13.09 -4.55
C VAL A 11 -4.72 12.28 -3.37
N ILE A 12 -4.72 12.85 -2.16
CA ILE A 12 -5.27 12.21 -0.96
C ILE A 12 -6.73 11.80 -1.18
N SER A 13 -7.56 12.70 -1.71
CA SER A 13 -8.97 12.41 -2.00
C SER A 13 -9.12 11.19 -2.92
N ILE A 14 -8.30 11.09 -3.96
CA ILE A 14 -8.33 9.94 -4.88
C ILE A 14 -7.90 8.65 -4.18
N LEU A 15 -6.87 8.71 -3.35
CA LEU A 15 -6.42 7.55 -2.57
C LEU A 15 -7.53 7.06 -1.64
N CYS A 16 -8.20 7.98 -0.95
CA CYS A 16 -9.33 7.67 -0.07
C CYS A 16 -10.51 7.08 -0.85
N ASP A 17 -10.89 7.70 -1.97
CA ASP A 17 -11.97 7.22 -2.83
C ASP A 17 -11.69 5.82 -3.37
N ASN A 18 -10.44 5.52 -3.72
CA ASN A 18 -10.03 4.20 -4.16
C ASN A 18 -10.10 3.20 -3.01
N THR A 19 -9.57 3.53 -1.82
CA THR A 19 -9.66 2.66 -0.64
C THR A 19 -11.13 2.36 -0.30
N ARG A 20 -12.01 3.35 -0.35
CA ARG A 20 -13.46 3.17 -0.12
C ARG A 20 -14.07 2.17 -1.12
N LYS A 21 -13.71 2.27 -2.40
CA LYS A 21 -14.31 1.47 -3.48
C LYS A 21 -13.73 0.06 -3.60
N SER A 22 -12.42 -0.11 -3.38
CA SER A 22 -11.70 -1.35 -3.71
C SER A 22 -10.86 -1.90 -2.56
N GLY A 23 -10.77 -1.19 -1.43
CA GLY A 23 -9.83 -1.51 -0.35
C GLY A 23 -8.36 -1.28 -0.71
N ASP A 24 -8.07 -0.77 -1.91
CA ASP A 24 -6.73 -0.50 -2.42
C ASP A 24 -6.55 1.02 -2.64
N PRO A 25 -5.64 1.69 -1.90
CA PRO A 25 -5.41 3.13 -2.08
C PRO A 25 -4.97 3.50 -3.50
N LEU A 26 -4.21 2.64 -4.20
CA LEU A 26 -3.69 2.96 -5.53
C LEU A 26 -4.56 2.40 -6.67
N GLY A 27 -5.50 1.48 -6.36
CA GLY A 27 -6.30 0.78 -7.36
C GLY A 27 -5.46 -0.02 -8.36
N PHE A 28 -4.33 -0.58 -7.91
CA PHE A 28 -3.43 -1.34 -8.78
C PHE A 28 -3.91 -2.77 -8.97
N ARG A 29 -3.42 -3.44 -10.02
CA ARG A 29 -3.68 -4.88 -10.20
C ARG A 29 -3.09 -5.64 -9.01
N ALA A 30 -3.85 -6.59 -8.46
CA ALA A 30 -3.47 -7.38 -7.29
C ALA A 30 -2.03 -7.91 -7.37
N LYS A 31 -1.62 -8.42 -8.54
CA LYS A 31 -0.26 -8.93 -8.81
C LYS A 31 0.87 -7.97 -8.42
N TYR A 32 0.66 -6.66 -8.49
CA TYR A 32 1.66 -5.69 -8.06
C TYR A 32 2.02 -5.86 -6.58
N TRP A 33 1.02 -6.10 -5.73
CA TRP A 33 1.14 -6.12 -4.27
C TRP A 33 1.86 -7.35 -3.73
N TYR A 34 1.67 -8.50 -4.37
CA TYR A 34 2.20 -9.78 -3.87
C TYR A 34 3.33 -10.38 -4.71
N HIS A 35 3.75 -9.74 -5.81
CA HIS A 35 4.82 -10.29 -6.66
C HIS A 35 6.12 -10.57 -5.90
N TRP A 36 6.43 -9.77 -4.86
CA TRP A 36 7.59 -9.98 -4.00
C TRP A 36 7.62 -11.39 -3.39
N ALA A 37 6.46 -11.98 -3.10
CA ALA A 37 6.35 -13.31 -2.49
C ALA A 37 6.54 -14.46 -3.49
N SER A 38 6.49 -14.19 -4.80
CA SER A 38 6.65 -15.22 -5.84
C SER A 38 8.00 -15.94 -5.72
N GLY A 39 7.98 -17.27 -5.73
CA GLY A 39 9.19 -18.12 -5.71
C GLY A 39 9.84 -18.32 -4.33
N ASN A 40 9.20 -17.93 -3.22
CA ASN A 40 9.74 -18.09 -1.86
C ASN A 40 9.10 -19.25 -1.06
N ASN A 41 8.31 -20.12 -1.71
CA ASN A 41 7.57 -21.22 -1.05
C ASN A 41 6.79 -20.77 0.20
N ILE A 42 6.26 -19.55 0.19
CA ILE A 42 5.49 -19.00 1.30
C ILE A 42 4.10 -19.64 1.29
N PRO A 43 3.63 -20.23 2.40
CA PRO A 43 2.30 -20.82 2.47
C PRO A 43 1.18 -19.77 2.28
N GLY A 44 0.19 -20.07 1.44
CA GLY A 44 -1.00 -19.22 1.26
C GLY A 44 -2.05 -19.37 2.36
N LYS A 45 -2.02 -20.48 3.09
CA LYS A 45 -2.90 -20.76 4.24
C LYS A 45 -2.02 -21.05 5.46
N SER A 46 -2.16 -20.25 6.51
CA SER A 46 -1.41 -20.39 7.76
C SER A 46 -2.14 -19.67 8.89
N GLU A 47 -2.07 -20.22 10.10
CA GLU A 47 -2.56 -19.54 11.30
C GLU A 47 -1.67 -18.35 11.71
N CYS A 48 -0.40 -18.35 11.27
CA CYS A 48 0.54 -17.24 11.46
C CYS A 48 0.90 -16.65 10.10
N ILE A 49 0.61 -15.36 9.88
CA ILE A 49 0.87 -14.69 8.60
C ILE A 49 1.82 -13.50 8.76
N LEU A 50 2.53 -13.19 7.69
CA LEU A 50 3.15 -11.90 7.49
C LEU A 50 2.11 -10.96 6.86
N PHE A 51 1.84 -9.84 7.51
CA PHE A 51 0.93 -8.81 7.03
C PHE A 51 1.75 -7.58 6.63
N THR A 52 1.76 -7.23 5.34
CA THR A 52 2.60 -6.10 4.89
C THR A 52 1.89 -4.76 4.94
N GLY A 53 0.55 -4.77 5.05
CA GLY A 53 -0.27 -3.56 4.96
C GLY A 53 -0.08 -2.79 3.66
N ARG A 54 0.53 -3.43 2.64
CA ARG A 54 1.02 -2.83 1.39
C ARG A 54 1.99 -1.66 1.57
N MET A 55 2.57 -1.47 2.76
CA MET A 55 3.36 -0.29 3.11
C MET A 55 4.67 -0.19 2.29
N TYR A 56 5.51 -1.23 2.34
CA TYR A 56 6.75 -1.27 1.55
C TYR A 56 6.47 -1.23 0.05
N GLN A 57 5.41 -1.91 -0.40
CA GLN A 57 5.01 -1.96 -1.81
C GLN A 57 4.53 -0.59 -2.32
N MET A 58 3.93 0.23 -1.46
CA MET A 58 3.42 1.57 -1.80
C MET A 58 4.53 2.64 -1.83
N LEU A 59 5.70 2.39 -1.23
CA LEU A 59 6.79 3.35 -1.10
C LEU A 59 7.26 4.00 -2.43
N PRO A 60 7.43 3.27 -3.56
CA PRO A 60 7.82 3.89 -4.83
C PRO A 60 6.83 4.98 -5.29
N TYR A 61 5.53 4.80 -5.02
CA TYR A 61 4.49 5.74 -5.40
C TYR A 61 4.50 6.99 -4.51
N LEU A 62 4.65 6.80 -3.19
CA LEU A 62 4.75 7.92 -2.25
C LEU A 62 5.92 8.83 -2.57
N LEU A 63 7.09 8.25 -2.85
CA LEU A 63 8.29 9.02 -3.22
C LEU A 63 8.12 9.81 -4.52
N ARG A 64 7.31 9.30 -5.45
CA ARG A 64 7.00 10.01 -6.69
C ARG A 64 6.08 11.21 -6.45
N ILE A 65 5.07 11.07 -5.58
CA ILE A 65 4.22 12.19 -5.18
C ILE A 65 5.08 13.29 -4.54
N THR A 66 5.99 12.92 -3.64
CA THR A 66 6.87 13.89 -2.97
C THR A 66 7.84 14.57 -3.96
N ASP A 67 8.40 13.82 -4.92
CA ASP A 67 9.29 14.38 -5.95
C ASP A 67 8.56 15.39 -6.86
N LEU A 68 7.29 15.12 -7.21
CA LEU A 68 6.44 16.03 -7.97
C LEU A 68 6.12 17.33 -7.20
N MET A 69 6.06 17.25 -5.87
CA MET A 69 5.82 18.41 -5.00
C MET A 69 7.07 19.26 -4.76
N GLY A 70 8.24 18.63 -4.69
CA GLY A 70 9.50 19.29 -4.34
C GLY A 70 10.25 19.94 -5.52
N SER A 71 9.91 19.62 -6.77
CA SER A 71 10.66 20.09 -7.94
C SER A 71 9.98 21.25 -8.67
N SER A 72 10.76 22.18 -9.26
CA SER A 72 10.27 23.26 -10.14
C SER A 72 9.58 22.73 -11.40
N LYS A 73 9.94 21.50 -11.84
CA LYS A 73 9.23 20.72 -12.86
C LYS A 73 7.81 20.30 -12.44
N GLY A 74 7.49 20.37 -11.15
CA GLY A 74 6.16 20.15 -10.58
C GLY A 74 5.08 21.06 -11.18
N LEU A 75 5.46 22.25 -11.69
CA LEU A 75 4.51 23.18 -12.31
C LEU A 75 4.06 22.71 -13.71
N LEU A 76 4.96 22.13 -14.50
CA LEU A 76 4.69 21.57 -15.83
C LEU A 76 3.95 20.23 -15.74
N SER A 77 4.36 19.37 -14.80
CA SER A 77 3.66 18.10 -14.54
C SER A 77 2.26 18.32 -13.96
N MET A 78 2.05 19.36 -13.15
CA MET A 78 0.73 19.75 -12.64
C MET A 78 -0.24 20.13 -13.76
N TRP A 79 0.25 20.68 -14.88
CA TRP A 79 -0.61 21.00 -16.01
C TRP A 79 -1.05 19.73 -16.77
N GLY A 80 -0.11 18.80 -17.01
CA GLY A 80 -0.45 17.49 -17.56
C GLY A 80 -1.39 16.70 -16.65
N VAL A 81 -1.08 16.62 -15.36
CA VAL A 81 -1.85 15.83 -14.38
C VAL A 81 -3.25 16.39 -14.18
N ASN A 82 -3.46 17.71 -14.14
CA ASN A 82 -4.81 18.30 -14.08
C ASN A 82 -5.66 17.90 -15.30
N LYS A 83 -5.08 17.86 -16.50
CA LYS A 83 -5.79 17.46 -17.73
C LYS A 83 -6.13 15.96 -17.75
N PHE A 84 -5.31 15.12 -17.11
CA PHE A 84 -5.56 13.68 -16.94
C PHE A 84 -6.51 13.35 -15.77
N LEU A 85 -6.56 14.21 -14.75
CA LEU A 85 -7.46 14.09 -13.59
C LEU A 85 -8.92 14.34 -13.94
N ASP A 86 -9.19 15.20 -14.92
CA ASP A 86 -10.54 15.50 -15.39
C ASP A 86 -11.08 14.39 -16.33
N VAL A 87 -10.20 13.49 -16.80
CA VAL A 87 -10.59 12.24 -17.48
C VAL A 87 -10.75 11.16 -16.41
N GLY A 88 -11.88 11.22 -15.69
CA GLY A 88 -12.26 10.20 -14.72
C GLY A 88 -12.35 8.84 -15.39
N LYS A 89 -11.38 7.95 -15.13
CA LYS A 89 -11.47 6.48 -15.07
C LYS A 89 -10.06 5.86 -14.94
N SER A 90 -9.80 5.24 -13.80
CA SER A 90 -8.93 4.05 -13.59
C SER A 90 -7.48 4.02 -14.10
N TYR A 91 -6.91 5.11 -14.64
CA TYR A 91 -5.57 5.13 -15.26
C TYR A 91 -4.52 5.94 -14.51
N PHE A 92 -4.77 6.25 -13.24
CA PHE A 92 -3.85 7.05 -12.42
C PHE A 92 -2.51 6.33 -12.15
N GLY A 93 -2.54 5.00 -12.05
CA GLY A 93 -1.36 4.18 -11.79
C GLY A 93 -0.36 4.13 -12.95
N GLU A 94 -0.81 3.81 -14.17
CA GLU A 94 0.09 3.57 -15.28
C GLU A 94 0.82 4.83 -15.78
N ILE A 95 0.18 6.00 -15.71
CA ILE A 95 0.74 7.24 -16.26
C ILE A 95 1.77 7.85 -15.30
N LEU A 96 1.58 7.72 -13.99
CA LEU A 96 2.63 8.05 -13.02
C LEU A 96 3.83 7.11 -13.19
N LEU A 97 3.64 5.80 -13.39
CA LEU A 97 4.75 4.83 -13.43
C LEU A 97 5.71 4.95 -14.64
N ARG A 98 5.34 5.63 -15.72
CA ARG A 98 6.14 5.60 -16.98
C ARG A 98 7.27 6.63 -17.08
N GLY A 99 7.38 7.58 -16.15
CA GLY A 99 8.30 8.73 -16.30
C GLY A 99 9.66 8.65 -15.60
N SER A 100 9.92 7.68 -14.72
CA SER A 100 11.15 7.67 -13.87
C SER A 100 11.61 6.28 -13.48
N ALA A 101 11.58 5.35 -14.44
CA ALA A 101 11.68 3.91 -14.21
C ALA A 101 12.86 3.46 -13.32
N ARG A 102 14.03 4.10 -13.37
CA ARG A 102 15.23 3.57 -12.67
C ARG A 102 15.19 3.76 -11.15
N LYS A 103 14.76 4.93 -10.65
CA LYS A 103 14.70 5.20 -9.20
C LYS A 103 13.60 4.38 -8.55
N GLU A 104 12.41 4.38 -9.15
CA GLU A 104 11.27 3.59 -8.68
C GLU A 104 11.54 2.09 -8.71
N LYS A 105 12.16 1.59 -9.79
CA LYS A 105 12.58 0.18 -9.86
C LYS A 105 13.53 -0.17 -8.72
N LYS A 106 14.55 0.66 -8.45
CA LYS A 106 15.47 0.44 -7.32
C LYS A 106 14.76 0.42 -5.97
N ILE A 107 13.81 1.33 -5.75
CA ILE A 107 13.02 1.36 -4.50
C ILE A 107 12.17 0.11 -4.38
N ARG A 108 11.51 -0.31 -5.46
CA ARG A 108 10.71 -1.53 -5.50
C ARG A 108 11.56 -2.77 -5.24
N GLU A 109 12.69 -2.92 -5.93
CA GLU A 109 13.64 -4.02 -5.71
C GLU A 109 14.13 -4.05 -4.25
N ARG A 110 14.36 -2.88 -3.65
CA ARG A 110 14.72 -2.77 -2.23
C ARG A 110 13.57 -3.20 -1.32
N ALA A 111 12.34 -2.75 -1.58
CA ALA A 111 11.14 -3.14 -0.83
C ALA A 111 10.94 -4.67 -0.89
N ASP A 112 11.01 -5.25 -2.09
CA ASP A 112 10.90 -6.70 -2.30
C ASP A 112 12.01 -7.45 -1.54
N LYS A 113 13.25 -6.94 -1.58
CA LYS A 113 14.39 -7.53 -0.86
C LYS A 113 14.20 -7.47 0.66
N ILE A 114 13.63 -6.39 1.19
CA ILE A 114 13.33 -6.25 2.62
C ILE A 114 12.30 -7.29 3.04
N LEU A 115 11.17 -7.38 2.32
CA LEU A 115 10.10 -8.35 2.65
C LEU A 115 10.59 -9.80 2.57
N LYS A 116 11.34 -10.16 1.52
CA LYS A 116 11.99 -11.47 1.40
C LYS A 116 13.00 -11.72 2.53
N GLY A 117 13.76 -10.69 2.91
CA GLY A 117 14.72 -10.75 4.01
C GLY A 117 14.06 -11.02 5.36
N ILE A 118 12.92 -10.36 5.63
CA ILE A 118 12.12 -10.58 6.84
C ILE A 118 11.63 -12.03 6.89
N VAL A 119 11.00 -12.53 5.82
CA VAL A 119 10.54 -13.93 5.76
C VAL A 119 11.71 -14.90 5.99
N LYS A 120 12.84 -14.68 5.30
CA LYS A 120 14.02 -15.53 5.45
C LYS A 120 14.55 -15.53 6.89
N ALA A 121 14.63 -14.36 7.52
CA ALA A 121 15.09 -14.24 8.90
C ALA A 121 14.16 -14.98 9.87
N LEU A 122 12.85 -14.82 9.71
CA LEU A 122 11.85 -15.52 10.53
C LEU A 122 11.93 -17.04 10.33
N SER A 123 12.04 -17.51 9.08
CA SER A 123 12.19 -18.94 8.77
C SER A 123 13.42 -19.57 9.40
N ILE A 124 14.55 -18.84 9.50
CA ILE A 124 15.77 -19.33 10.19
C ILE A 124 15.50 -19.57 11.68
N THR A 125 14.60 -18.81 12.29
CA THR A 125 14.19 -18.99 13.70
C THR A 125 13.13 -20.08 13.90
N GLY A 126 12.76 -20.82 12.85
CA GLY A 126 11.70 -21.82 12.88
C GLY A 126 10.28 -21.25 12.76
N GLN A 127 10.14 -19.92 12.60
CA GLN A 127 8.85 -19.26 12.42
C GLN A 127 8.68 -18.94 10.93
N THR A 128 8.10 -19.85 10.15
CA THR A 128 7.79 -19.56 8.73
C THR A 128 6.37 -19.03 8.63
N PRO A 129 6.17 -17.70 8.50
CA PRO A 129 4.83 -17.15 8.32
C PRO A 129 4.28 -17.50 6.93
N GLY A 130 2.96 -17.64 6.85
CA GLY A 130 2.24 -17.60 5.57
C GLY A 130 2.10 -16.18 5.05
N TYR A 131 1.50 -16.04 3.87
CA TYR A 131 1.17 -14.75 3.26
C TYR A 131 -0.13 -14.85 2.47
N LEU A 132 -0.96 -13.80 2.53
CA LEU A 132 -2.30 -13.79 1.92
C LEU A 132 -2.28 -13.48 0.41
N PHE A 133 -1.12 -13.20 -0.18
CA PHE A 133 -0.95 -12.92 -1.60
C PHE A 133 -1.93 -11.86 -2.13
N GLU A 134 -2.79 -12.19 -3.09
CA GLU A 134 -3.80 -11.28 -3.66
C GLU A 134 -4.77 -10.71 -2.63
N GLU A 135 -4.98 -11.41 -1.51
CA GLU A 135 -5.87 -11.00 -0.43
C GLU A 135 -5.18 -10.19 0.67
N ASP A 136 -3.86 -9.96 0.60
CA ASP A 136 -3.15 -9.09 1.56
C ASP A 136 -3.72 -7.66 1.51
N PRO A 137 -4.44 -7.21 2.55
CA PRO A 137 -5.17 -5.96 2.49
C PRO A 137 -4.25 -4.77 2.79
N TYR A 138 -4.68 -3.58 2.35
CA TYR A 138 -4.08 -2.34 2.83
C TYR A 138 -4.33 -2.17 4.32
N SER A 139 -3.39 -1.64 5.11
CA SER A 139 -3.56 -1.52 6.57
C SER A 139 -4.64 -0.52 6.99
N GLY A 140 -4.95 0.48 6.16
CA GLY A 140 -5.85 1.59 6.55
C GLY A 140 -5.13 2.74 7.24
N ALA A 141 -3.79 2.69 7.40
CA ALA A 141 -3.02 3.72 8.10
C ALA A 141 -3.27 5.15 7.60
N LEU A 142 -3.42 5.35 6.29
CA LEU A 142 -3.71 6.66 5.70
C LEU A 142 -5.11 7.15 6.07
N LEU A 143 -6.10 6.27 6.21
CA LEU A 143 -7.44 6.67 6.64
C LEU A 143 -7.40 7.17 8.09
N PHE A 144 -6.64 6.49 8.94
CA PHE A 144 -6.39 6.90 10.32
C PHE A 144 -5.68 8.26 10.41
N ASP A 145 -4.56 8.41 9.69
CA ASP A 145 -3.77 9.65 9.70
C ASP A 145 -4.56 10.88 9.21
N LEU A 146 -5.61 10.66 8.41
CA LEU A 146 -6.48 11.70 7.87
C LEU A 146 -7.76 11.92 8.68
N GLY A 147 -7.99 11.17 9.76
CA GLY A 147 -9.21 11.27 10.58
C GLY A 147 -10.47 10.79 9.86
N LEU A 148 -10.35 9.86 8.92
CA LEU A 148 -11.49 9.26 8.20
C LEU A 148 -12.05 8.06 8.96
N GLU A 149 -12.61 8.32 10.14
CA GLU A 149 -13.00 7.30 11.13
C GLU A 149 -14.01 6.28 10.58
N GLU A 150 -15.07 6.72 9.92
CA GLU A 150 -16.11 5.82 9.38
C GLU A 150 -15.57 4.90 8.28
N ASP A 151 -14.72 5.43 7.39
CA ASP A 151 -14.08 4.64 6.34
C ASP A 151 -13.09 3.65 6.92
N LEU A 152 -12.32 4.09 7.91
CA LEU A 152 -11.37 3.25 8.61
C LEU A 152 -12.10 2.11 9.30
N LYS A 153 -13.19 2.38 10.02
CA LYS A 153 -13.99 1.37 10.69
C LYS A 153 -14.51 0.32 9.69
N SER A 154 -15.15 0.75 8.62
CA SER A 154 -15.66 -0.18 7.58
C SER A 154 -14.53 -0.98 6.91
N HIS A 155 -13.35 -0.37 6.75
CA HIS A 155 -12.18 -1.06 6.20
C HIS A 155 -11.60 -2.10 7.17
N LEU A 156 -11.53 -1.78 8.47
CA LEU A 156 -11.04 -2.68 9.50
C LEU A 156 -11.98 -3.87 9.75
N GLU A 157 -13.29 -3.67 9.67
CA GLU A 157 -14.28 -4.76 9.71
C GLU A 157 -14.02 -5.79 8.61
N LYS A 158 -13.77 -5.33 7.37
CA LYS A 158 -13.42 -6.23 6.24
C LYS A 158 -12.11 -6.98 6.46
N ILE A 159 -11.13 -6.33 7.11
CA ILE A 159 -9.86 -6.98 7.46
C ILE A 159 -10.10 -8.06 8.51
N ALA A 160 -10.86 -7.75 9.56
CA ALA A 160 -11.20 -8.71 10.61
C ALA A 160 -11.93 -9.94 10.03
N GLU A 161 -12.96 -9.73 9.21
CA GLU A 161 -13.69 -10.80 8.51
C GLU A 161 -12.78 -11.65 7.60
N LEU A 162 -11.84 -11.01 6.89
CA LEU A 162 -10.85 -11.72 6.08
C LEU A 162 -9.95 -12.59 6.94
N LEU A 163 -9.40 -12.05 8.02
CA LEU A 163 -8.49 -12.76 8.92
C LEU A 163 -9.19 -13.95 9.59
N GLU A 164 -10.43 -13.75 10.05
CA GLU A 164 -11.26 -14.81 10.63
C GLU A 164 -11.55 -15.91 9.60
N ARG A 165 -12.03 -15.54 8.41
CA ARG A 165 -12.29 -16.48 7.31
C ARG A 165 -11.06 -17.29 6.91
N LYS A 166 -9.86 -16.71 7.04
CA LYS A 166 -8.58 -17.36 6.73
C LYS A 166 -8.03 -18.19 7.90
N GLY A 167 -8.66 -18.14 9.07
CA GLY A 167 -8.22 -18.85 10.28
C GLY A 167 -6.91 -18.30 10.83
N VAL A 168 -6.66 -17.00 10.66
CA VAL A 168 -5.43 -16.34 11.15
C VAL A 168 -5.55 -16.13 12.67
N LYS A 169 -4.55 -16.60 13.40
CA LYS A 169 -4.44 -16.47 14.87
C LYS A 169 -3.30 -15.55 15.30
N ARG A 170 -2.28 -15.40 14.46
CA ARG A 170 -1.12 -14.55 14.74
C ARG A 170 -0.74 -13.75 13.49
N ILE A 171 -0.50 -12.46 13.69
CA ILE A 171 -0.09 -11.55 12.64
C ILE A 171 1.30 -11.02 12.96
N ILE A 172 2.20 -11.11 12.00
CA ILE A 172 3.52 -10.47 12.02
C ILE A 172 3.48 -9.31 11.04
N THR A 173 3.52 -8.10 11.56
CA THR A 173 3.58 -6.87 10.76
C THR A 173 5.04 -6.52 10.43
N VAL A 174 5.23 -5.73 9.38
CA VAL A 174 6.58 -5.34 8.88
C VAL A 174 6.92 -3.88 9.14
N ASP A 175 5.97 -3.12 9.69
CA ASP A 175 6.07 -1.69 9.92
C ASP A 175 5.24 -1.24 11.13
N PRO A 176 5.57 -0.11 11.76
CA PRO A 176 4.89 0.37 12.96
C PRO A 176 3.46 0.84 12.70
N HIS A 177 3.13 1.39 11.52
CA HIS A 177 1.77 1.86 11.23
C HIS A 177 0.80 0.68 11.16
N SER A 178 1.15 -0.38 10.42
CA SER A 178 0.32 -1.59 10.38
C SER A 178 0.18 -2.22 11.75
N THR A 179 1.25 -2.25 12.55
CA THR A 179 1.19 -2.73 13.95
C THR A 179 0.21 -1.93 14.77
N PHE A 180 0.32 -0.60 14.74
CA PHE A 180 -0.55 0.29 15.52
C PHE A 180 -2.00 0.14 15.11
N ILE A 181 -2.29 0.15 13.81
CA ILE A 181 -3.67 0.01 13.31
C ILE A 181 -4.27 -1.33 13.74
N LEU A 182 -3.57 -2.45 13.51
CA LEU A 182 -4.11 -3.77 13.82
C LEU A 182 -4.18 -4.08 15.32
N ARG A 183 -3.37 -3.41 16.14
CA ARG A 183 -3.26 -3.71 17.58
C ARG A 183 -4.08 -2.76 18.45
N GLU A 184 -4.08 -1.48 18.12
CA GLU A 184 -4.64 -0.43 18.97
C GLU A 184 -5.98 0.10 18.43
N ILE A 185 -6.24 -0.04 17.13
CA ILE A 185 -7.41 0.56 16.47
C ILE A 185 -8.42 -0.48 15.98
N MET A 186 -7.94 -1.62 15.46
CA MET A 186 -8.81 -2.70 15.02
C MET A 186 -9.59 -3.27 16.21
N PRO A 187 -10.92 -3.43 16.08
CA PRO A 187 -11.78 -3.89 17.17
C PRO A 187 -11.51 -5.34 17.58
#